data_AF-A0A9Q1E0I4-F1
#
_entry.id   AF-A0A9Q1E0I4-F1
#
_cell.length_a   1.000
_cell.length_b   1.000
_cell.length_c   1.000
_cell.angle_alpha   90.00
_cell.angle_beta   90.00
_cell.angle_gamma   90.00
#
_symmetry.space_group_name_H-M   'P 1'
#
loop_
_entity.id
_entity.type
_entity.pdbx_description
1 polymer ?
#
loop_
_entity_poly.entity_id
_entity_poly.type
_entity_poly.pdbx_seq_one_letter_code
_entity_poly.pdbx_strand_id
1 'polypeptide(L)' 'MNDCYSKLKELVPSIPQNKSVSQMEILQHVIDYIFDLQIALESESADQTTPDVVLSLKASDITCSFAEDGGLCH' A
#
# COMPACT_ATOMS: atom_id res chain seq x y z
N MET A 1 -3.52 8.07 -18.45
CA MET A 1 -2.87 6.85 -17.89
C MET A 1 -1.44 7.11 -17.43
N ASN A 2 -0.66 7.96 -18.11
CA ASN A 2 0.70 8.33 -17.64
C ASN A 2 0.69 9.36 -16.50
N ASP A 3 -0.46 9.97 -16.21
CA ASP A 3 -0.60 11.05 -15.23
C ASP A 3 -0.32 10.58 -13.80
N CYS A 4 -0.65 9.32 -13.51
CA CYS A 4 -0.33 8.70 -12.22
C CYS A 4 1.18 8.60 -12.00
N TYR A 5 1.95 8.18 -13.03
CA TYR A 5 3.41 8.11 -12.93
C TYR A 5 4.01 9.50 -12.76
N SER A 6 3.51 10.52 -13.47
CA SER A 6 3.93 11.91 -13.25
C SER A 6 3.68 12.37 -11.81
N LYS A 7 2.51 12.04 -11.25
CA LYS A 7 2.19 12.36 -9.85
C LYS A 7 3.10 11.63 -8.86
N LEU A 8 3.43 10.37 -9.13
CA LEU A 8 4.37 9.61 -8.30
C LEU A 8 5.78 10.24 -8.31
N LYS A 9 6.24 10.77 -9.46
CA LYS A 9 7.51 11.52 -9.54
C LYS A 9 7.50 12.82 -8.74
N GLU A 10 6.34 13.43 -8.52
CA GLU A 10 6.21 14.63 -7.68
C GLU A 10 6.18 14.30 -6.18
N LEU A 11 5.56 13.18 -5.81
CA LEU A 11 5.32 12.81 -4.41
C LEU A 11 6.48 12.05 -3.77
N VAL A 12 7.28 11.31 -4.56
CA VAL A 12 8.35 10.47 -4.05
C VAL A 12 9.72 11.16 -4.22
N PRO A 13 10.40 11.57 -3.14
CA PRO A 13 11.62 12.37 -3.21
C PRO A 13 12.80 11.66 -3.88
N SER A 14 12.84 10.33 -3.81
CA SER A 14 13.91 9.51 -4.40
C SER A 14 13.80 9.35 -5.92
N ILE A 15 12.65 9.71 -6.52
CA ILE A 15 12.45 9.58 -7.97
C ILE A 15 12.95 10.83 -8.69
N PRO A 16 13.90 10.68 -9.63
CA PRO A 16 14.48 11.80 -10.33
C PRO A 16 13.55 12.36 -11.41
N GLN A 17 13.25 13.66 -11.32
CA GLN A 17 12.27 14.33 -12.17
C GLN A 17 12.80 14.64 -13.57
N ASN A 18 14.09 15.01 -13.68
CA ASN A 18 14.75 15.47 -14.91
C ASN A 18 15.33 14.36 -15.80
N LYS A 19 15.07 13.08 -15.49
CA LYS A 19 15.45 11.96 -16.36
C LYS A 19 14.28 11.02 -16.63
N SER A 20 14.39 10.27 -17.73
CA SER A 20 13.52 9.13 -18.01
C SER A 20 13.81 8.01 -17.01
N VAL A 21 12.78 7.52 -16.36
CA VAL A 21 12.83 6.44 -15.38
C VAL A 21 11.85 5.38 -15.85
N SER A 22 12.19 4.10 -15.72
CA SER A 22 11.27 3.03 -16.11
C SER A 22 10.06 2.97 -15.17
N GLN A 23 8.93 2.44 -15.65
CA GLN A 23 7.74 2.22 -14.79
C GLN A 23 8.10 1.34 -13.58
N MET A 24 8.92 0.32 -13.79
CA MET A 24 9.37 -0.59 -12.72
C MET A 24 10.24 0.11 -11.68
N GLU A 25 11.17 0.99 -12.07
CA GLU A 25 11.91 1.80 -11.10
C GLU A 25 11.00 2.72 -10.31
N ILE A 26 10.01 3.35 -10.96
CA ILE A 26 9.05 4.21 -10.24
C ILE A 26 8.30 3.39 -9.19
N LEU A 27 7.82 2.19 -9.54
CA LEU A 27 7.12 1.32 -8.60
C LEU A 27 8.00 0.92 -7.40
N GLN A 28 9.28 0.60 -7.63
CA GLN A 28 10.21 0.27 -6.55
C GLN A 28 10.41 1.45 -5.58
N HIS A 29 10.69 2.64 -6.11
CA HIS A 29 10.86 3.84 -5.28
C HIS A 29 9.59 4.18 -4.47
N VAL A 30 8.40 3.92 -5.03
CA VAL A 30 7.13 4.14 -4.34
C VAL A 30 6.95 3.15 -3.20
N ILE A 31 7.28 1.87 -3.42
CA ILE A 31 7.22 0.83 -2.39
C ILE A 31 8.14 1.20 -1.21
N ASP A 32 9.40 1.55 -1.51
CA ASP A 32 10.38 1.94 -0.49
C ASP A 32 9.90 3.16 0.30
N TYR A 33 9.39 4.20 -0.39
CA TYR A 33 8.90 5.40 0.26
C TYR A 33 7.68 5.14 1.16
N ILE A 34 6.75 4.28 0.73
CA ILE A 34 5.61 3.89 1.55
C ILE A 34 6.06 3.14 2.81
N PHE A 35 7.03 2.24 2.70
CA PHE A 35 7.57 1.52 3.86
C PHE A 35 8.31 2.44 4.83
N ASP A 36 9.14 3.34 4.33
CA ASP A 36 9.85 4.32 5.16
C ASP A 36 8.88 5.23 5.93
N LEU A 37 7.81 5.70 5.26
CA LEU A 37 6.76 6.49 5.90
C LEU A 37 5.99 5.69 6.96
N GLN A 38 5.68 4.42 6.71
CA GLN A 38 5.01 3.58 7.71
C GLN A 38 5.87 3.41 8.97
N ILE A 39 7.18 3.17 8.81
CA ILE A 39 8.11 3.03 9.94
C ILE A 39 8.22 4.35 10.72
N ALA A 40 8.36 5.48 10.01
CA ALA A 40 8.46 6.79 10.65
C ALA A 40 7.19 7.14 11.44
N LEU A 41 6.01 6.85 10.90
CA LEU A 41 4.74 7.09 11.57
C LEU A 41 4.48 6.11 12.74
N GLU A 42 4.91 4.85 12.63
CA GLU A 42 4.84 3.87 13.72
C GLU A 42 5.73 4.30 14.90
N SER A 43 6.92 4.83 14.63
CA SER A 43 7.80 5.37 15.69
C SER A 43 7.21 6.56 16.43
N GLU A 44 6.44 7.42 15.75
CA GLU A 44 5.81 8.60 16.35
C GLU A 44 4.55 8.25 17.15
N SER A 45 3.84 7.20 16.73
CA SER A 45 2.65 6.67 17.43
C SER A 45 2.99 5.77 18.61
N ALA A 46 4.19 5.17 18.66
CA ALA A 46 4.66 4.40 19.81
C ALA A 46 4.85 5.26 21.08
N ASP A 47 5.08 6.58 20.94
CA ASP A 47 5.12 7.51 22.07
C ASP A 47 3.71 7.93 22.57
N GLN A 48 2.65 7.57 21.83
CA GLN A 48 1.26 7.85 22.19
C GLN A 48 0.44 6.56 22.30
N THR A 49 0.66 5.80 23.38
CA THR A 49 -0.31 4.87 23.99
C THR A 49 -0.88 3.72 23.12
N THR A 50 -0.54 2.51 23.57
CA THR A 50 -1.23 1.21 23.46
C THR A 50 -0.76 0.22 22.38
N PRO A 51 -0.35 -1.00 22.78
CA PRO A 51 0.04 -2.08 21.87
C PRO A 51 -1.21 -2.88 21.46
N ASP A 52 -2.00 -2.39 20.50
CA ASP A 52 -3.14 -3.14 19.97
C ASP A 52 -3.34 -2.90 18.47
N VAL A 53 -2.35 -3.28 17.65
CA VAL A 53 -2.56 -3.54 16.20
C VAL A 53 -1.56 -4.54 15.62
N VAL A 54 -0.76 -5.20 16.46
CA VAL A 54 0.07 -6.32 16.01
C VAL A 54 -0.88 -7.44 15.53
N LEU A 55 -0.78 -7.80 14.24
CA LEU A 55 -1.13 -9.12 13.68
C LEU A 55 -2.60 -9.49 13.35
N SER A 56 -3.48 -8.58 12.89
CA SER A 56 -4.84 -9.01 12.45
C SER A 56 -5.07 -9.23 10.94
N LEU A 57 -4.06 -9.15 10.08
CA LEU A 57 -4.11 -9.84 8.78
C LEU A 57 -3.41 -11.20 8.92
N LYS A 58 -4.01 -12.06 9.74
CA LYS A 58 -3.79 -13.48 9.60
C LYS A 58 -4.31 -13.87 8.21
N ALA A 59 -3.48 -14.57 7.46
CA ALA A 59 -3.86 -15.26 6.24
C ALA A 59 -5.20 -15.98 6.41
N SER A 60 -6.27 -15.39 5.88
CA SER A 60 -7.52 -16.09 5.63
C SER A 60 -7.62 -16.27 4.12
N ASP A 61 -7.00 -17.37 3.72
CA ASP A 61 -7.51 -18.35 2.77
C ASP A 61 -7.99 -17.85 1.41
N ILE A 62 -7.09 -18.06 0.45
CA ILE A 62 -7.42 -18.56 -0.88
C ILE A 62 -8.34 -19.78 -0.71
N THR A 63 -9.65 -19.59 -0.72
CA THR A 63 -10.57 -20.65 -1.11
C THR A 63 -11.74 -20.10 -1.89
N CYS A 64 -11.81 -20.60 -3.11
CA CYS A 64 -12.90 -20.51 -4.05
C CYS A 64 -14.25 -20.80 -3.38
N SER A 65 -15.28 -20.02 -3.71
CA SER A 65 -16.68 -20.46 -3.67
C SER A 65 -17.47 -19.69 -4.71
N PHE A 66 -17.49 -20.23 -5.92
CA PHE A 66 -18.69 -20.17 -6.76
C PHE A 66 -19.81 -20.83 -5.94
N ALA A 67 -20.77 -20.05 -5.45
CA ALA A 67 -21.99 -20.56 -4.88
C ALA A 67 -23.15 -19.76 -5.45
N GLU A 68 -23.83 -20.41 -6.37
CA GLU A 68 -25.10 -19.98 -6.97
C GLU A 68 -26.23 -20.02 -5.93
N ASP A 69 -27.26 -19.24 -6.24
CA ASP A 69 -28.67 -19.47 -5.95
C ASP A 69 -29.20 -19.26 -4.51
N GLY A 70 -30.39 -18.66 -4.43
CA GLY A 70 -31.19 -18.60 -3.20
C GLY A 70 -31.56 -17.20 -2.70
N GLY A 71 -32.02 -16.34 -3.59
CA GLY A 71 -32.68 -15.10 -3.19
C GLY A 71 -34.08 -15.34 -2.59
N LEU A 72 -34.41 -14.51 -1.60
CA LEU A 72 -35.74 -14.18 -1.06
C LEU A 72 -36.27 -15.01 0.13
N CYS A 73 -36.09 -14.44 1.33
CA CYS A 73 -36.98 -14.67 2.47
C CYS A 73 -37.97 -13.50 2.57
N HIS A 74 -39.24 -13.76 2.29
CA HIS A 74 -40.39 -13.25 3.07
C HIS A 74 -41.63 -14.07 2.76
#